data_AF-A0A2A4KRT0-F1
#
_entry.id   AF-A0A2A4KRT0-F1
#
_cell.length_a   1.000
_cell.length_b   1.000
_cell.length_c   1.000
_cell.angle_alpha   90.00
_cell.angle_beta   90.00
_cell.angle_gamma   90.00
#
_symmetry.space_group_name_H-M   'P 1'
#
loop_
_entity.id
_entity.type
_entity.pdbx_description
1 polymer ?
#
loop_
_entity_poly.entity_id
_entity_poly.type
_entity_poly.pdbx_seq_one_letter_code
_entity_poly.pdbx_strand_id
1 'polypeptide(L)'
;MIDIVSQAREREIVTSTTTCLIEEPAVLDALPAGIEVRDADGDTGTKTRDGAWKVAGFPWGLDPDWFTFPVRVVRPTRETAQLVTDLREAGRVPAIMAELRSIVGEIQNRFEKQVADLDEIRDENGDVPHSRLTELDELMDDIHEEDSEMLAAVLERLEALVGSGQGGA
;
A
#
# COMPACT_ATOMS: atom_id res chain seq x y z
N MET A 1 -18.63 47.83 -38.09
CA MET A 1 -18.13 48.40 -36.82
C MET A 1 -19.03 47.86 -35.73
N ILE A 2 -18.80 46.62 -35.32
CA ILE A 2 -19.63 45.87 -34.36
C ILE A 2 -18.70 45.05 -33.47
N ASP A 3 -18.94 45.21 -32.18
CA ASP A 3 -18.58 44.43 -30.98
C ASP A 3 -17.12 44.21 -30.58
N ILE A 4 -16.74 45.04 -29.59
CA ILE A 4 -15.55 44.94 -28.73
C ILE A 4 -15.85 44.12 -27.44
N VAL A 5 -17.01 43.45 -27.29
CA VAL A 5 -17.43 42.98 -25.95
C VAL A 5 -17.47 41.45 -25.72
N SER A 6 -17.30 40.58 -26.73
CA SER A 6 -17.60 39.15 -26.51
C SER A 6 -16.43 38.16 -26.55
N GLN A 7 -15.16 38.61 -26.52
CA GLN A 7 -13.99 37.70 -26.47
C GLN A 7 -13.25 37.70 -25.12
N ALA A 8 -13.99 37.85 -24.03
CA ALA A 8 -13.47 37.60 -22.70
C ALA A 8 -14.42 36.68 -21.94
N ARG A 9 -13.89 35.50 -21.58
CA ARG A 9 -14.45 34.54 -20.61
C ARG A 9 -15.32 33.41 -21.16
N GLU A 10 -14.82 32.68 -22.14
CA GLU A 10 -14.88 31.22 -22.03
C GLU A 10 -13.67 30.76 -21.21
N ARG A 11 -13.71 31.09 -19.90
CA ARG A 11 -13.10 30.19 -18.92
C ARG A 11 -13.99 28.97 -18.96
N GLU A 12 -13.62 28.02 -19.80
CA GLU A 12 -14.12 26.66 -19.73
C GLU A 12 -13.71 26.14 -18.34
N ILE A 13 -14.57 26.41 -17.35
CA ILE A 13 -14.55 25.68 -16.10
C ILE A 13 -15.04 24.30 -16.50
N VAL A 14 -14.09 23.46 -16.91
CA VAL A 14 -14.25 22.03 -17.03
C VAL A 14 -14.64 21.56 -15.63
N THR A 15 -15.95 21.54 -15.37
CA THR A 15 -16.60 20.99 -14.18
C THR A 15 -16.66 19.46 -14.28
N SER A 16 -15.61 18.85 -14.84
CA SER A 16 -15.38 17.44 -14.66
C SER A 16 -14.78 17.30 -13.27
N THR A 17 -15.64 16.96 -12.31
CA THR A 17 -15.30 16.64 -10.93
C THR A 17 -14.38 15.43 -10.88
N THR A 18 -13.11 15.59 -11.27
CA THR A 18 -12.06 14.61 -11.02
C THR A 18 -11.87 14.57 -9.52
N THR A 19 -12.59 13.69 -8.83
CA THR A 19 -12.46 13.58 -7.37
C THR A 19 -11.10 12.96 -7.10
N CYS A 20 -10.15 13.77 -6.63
CA CYS A 20 -8.82 13.32 -6.22
C CYS A 20 -8.86 13.02 -4.73
N LEU A 21 -8.95 11.73 -4.39
CA LEU A 21 -9.03 11.22 -3.03
C LEU A 21 -7.63 10.83 -2.54
N ILE A 22 -7.33 11.12 -1.28
CA ILE A 22 -6.09 10.75 -0.61
C ILE A 22 -6.47 10.01 0.67
N GLU A 23 -5.96 8.80 0.81
CA GLU A 23 -6.27 7.88 1.92
C GLU A 23 -5.15 7.79 2.95
N GLU A 24 -3.95 8.25 2.59
CA GLU A 24 -2.75 8.08 3.40
C GLU A 24 -2.15 9.44 3.76
N PRO A 25 -1.79 9.66 5.04
CA PRO A 25 -1.11 10.88 5.47
C PRO A 25 0.19 11.17 4.72
N ALA A 26 0.97 10.12 4.37
CA ALA A 26 2.22 10.28 3.62
C ALA A 26 2.02 10.89 2.23
N VAL A 27 0.95 10.52 1.53
CA VAL A 27 0.60 11.10 0.22
C VAL A 27 0.20 12.57 0.39
N LEU A 28 -0.56 12.88 1.45
CA LEU A 28 -0.92 14.25 1.81
C LEU A 28 0.32 15.10 2.15
N ASP A 29 1.28 14.53 2.87
CA ASP A 29 2.54 15.16 3.26
C ASP A 29 3.51 15.40 2.09
N ALA A 30 3.37 14.65 1.00
CA ALA A 30 4.19 14.85 -0.20
C ALA A 30 3.63 15.88 -1.19
N LEU A 31 2.41 16.41 -0.95
CA LEU A 31 1.82 17.42 -1.84
C LEU A 31 2.59 18.74 -1.86
N PRO A 32 2.53 19.52 -2.94
CA PRO A 32 3.12 20.85 -2.99
C PRO A 32 2.31 21.86 -2.16
N ALA A 33 2.96 22.95 -1.76
CA ALA A 33 2.30 24.08 -1.10
C ALA A 33 1.21 24.71 -1.98
N GLY A 34 0.17 25.24 -1.35
CA GLY A 34 -0.97 25.87 -2.01
C GLY A 34 -2.11 24.91 -2.37
N ILE A 35 -1.92 23.60 -2.18
CA ILE A 35 -3.02 22.63 -2.33
C ILE A 35 -4.01 22.78 -1.17
N GLU A 36 -5.29 22.77 -1.52
CA GLU A 36 -6.41 22.81 -0.60
C GLU A 36 -7.08 21.44 -0.54
N VAL A 37 -7.29 20.93 0.68
CA VAL A 37 -7.97 19.67 0.93
C VAL A 37 -9.17 19.86 1.86
N ARG A 38 -10.10 18.91 1.78
CA ARG A 38 -11.24 18.79 2.69
C ARG A 38 -11.35 17.34 3.16
N ASP A 39 -11.52 17.15 4.45
CA ASP A 39 -11.71 15.83 5.04
C ASP A 39 -13.20 15.42 5.14
N ALA A 40 -13.46 14.27 5.75
CA ALA A 40 -14.82 13.74 5.92
C ALA A 40 -15.69 14.57 6.87
N ASP A 41 -15.07 15.23 7.85
CA ASP A 41 -15.75 16.06 8.86
C ASP A 41 -16.07 17.47 8.31
N GLY A 42 -15.54 17.78 7.13
CA GLY A 42 -15.75 19.04 6.43
C GLY A 42 -14.70 20.09 6.74
N ASP A 43 -13.66 19.73 7.49
CA ASP A 43 -12.53 20.59 7.78
C ASP A 43 -11.69 20.79 6.54
N THR A 44 -11.20 22.02 6.36
CA THR A 44 -10.43 22.42 5.20
C THR A 44 -9.05 22.91 5.58
N GLY A 45 -8.04 22.39 4.88
CA GLY A 45 -6.65 22.76 5.06
C GLY A 45 -6.02 23.27 3.77
N THR A 46 -5.10 24.22 3.90
CA THR A 46 -4.21 24.61 2.79
C THR A 46 -2.77 24.36 3.17
N LYS A 47 -2.03 23.67 2.29
CA LYS A 47 -0.63 23.35 2.54
C LYS A 47 0.26 24.59 2.43
N THR A 48 1.10 24.82 3.42
CA THR A 48 2.01 25.96 3.48
C THR A 48 3.39 25.62 2.90
N ARG A 49 4.23 26.64 2.66
CA ARG A 49 5.56 26.45 2.03
C ARG A 49 6.57 25.74 2.93
N ASP A 50 6.37 25.82 4.23
CA ASP A 50 7.12 25.14 5.29
C ASP A 50 6.64 23.70 5.53
N GLY A 51 5.67 23.21 4.76
CA GLY A 51 5.21 21.81 4.79
C GLY A 51 3.98 21.57 5.66
N ALA A 52 3.66 22.49 6.57
CA ALA A 52 2.51 22.37 7.47
C ALA A 52 1.14 22.59 6.78
N TRP A 53 0.06 22.31 7.51
CA TRP A 53 -1.31 22.54 7.07
C TRP A 53 -1.94 23.71 7.83
N LYS A 54 -2.37 24.72 7.08
CA LYS A 54 -3.16 25.83 7.64
C LYS A 54 -4.64 25.48 7.61
N VAL A 55 -5.23 25.30 8.78
CA VAL A 55 -6.65 24.99 8.98
C VAL A 55 -7.36 26.17 9.65
N ALA A 56 -8.60 26.43 9.26
CA ALA A 56 -9.40 27.49 9.86
C ALA A 56 -9.62 27.22 11.36
N GLY A 57 -9.42 28.23 12.21
CA GLY A 57 -9.58 28.10 13.67
C GLY A 57 -8.30 27.75 14.43
N PHE A 58 -7.22 27.37 13.73
CA PHE A 58 -5.91 27.10 14.35
C PHE A 58 -4.89 28.18 13.97
N PRO A 59 -4.19 28.81 14.93
CA PRO A 59 -3.21 29.84 14.63
C PRO A 59 -1.82 29.30 14.28
N TRP A 60 -1.57 28.00 14.47
CA TRP A 60 -0.33 27.30 14.09
C TRP A 60 -0.58 26.32 12.93
N GLY A 61 0.50 25.90 12.26
CA GLY A 61 0.45 24.85 11.24
C GLY A 61 0.26 23.48 11.87
N LEU A 62 -0.58 22.65 11.26
CA LEU A 62 -0.91 21.30 11.71
C LEU A 62 -0.22 20.24 10.84
N ASP A 63 -0.02 19.07 11.41
CA ASP A 63 0.48 17.90 10.70
C ASP A 63 -0.64 17.23 9.89
N PRO A 64 -0.31 16.46 8.84
CA PRO A 64 -1.28 15.73 8.01
C PRO A 64 -2.21 14.81 8.80
N ASP A 65 -1.75 14.25 9.92
CA ASP A 65 -2.51 13.32 10.78
C ASP A 65 -3.69 13.97 11.51
N TRP A 66 -3.81 15.30 11.45
CA TRP A 66 -4.94 16.01 12.04
C TRP A 66 -6.25 15.80 11.27
N PHE A 67 -6.18 15.54 9.95
CA PHE A 67 -7.37 15.34 9.12
C PHE A 67 -7.97 13.94 9.27
N THR A 68 -9.30 13.86 9.16
CA THR A 68 -9.99 12.56 9.08
C THR A 68 -9.92 12.00 7.65
N PHE A 69 -9.07 11.00 7.43
CA PHE A 69 -8.95 10.35 6.13
C PHE A 69 -10.21 9.51 5.79
N PRO A 70 -10.61 9.44 4.50
CA PRO A 70 -9.91 10.02 3.34
C PRO A 70 -10.19 11.50 3.12
N VAL A 71 -9.19 12.24 2.64
CA VAL A 71 -9.31 13.66 2.29
C VAL A 71 -9.44 13.85 0.78
N ARG A 72 -10.14 14.91 0.38
CA ARG A 72 -10.38 15.27 -1.03
C ARG A 72 -9.65 16.56 -1.37
N VAL A 73 -8.98 16.60 -2.52
CA VAL A 73 -8.48 17.86 -3.06
C VAL A 73 -9.66 18.71 -3.54
N VAL A 74 -9.78 19.95 -3.06
CA VAL A 74 -10.96 20.82 -3.29
C VAL A 74 -11.04 21.28 -4.76
N ARG A 75 -9.88 21.49 -5.41
CA ARG A 75 -9.77 21.92 -6.82
C ARG A 75 -8.60 21.20 -7.51
N PRO A 76 -8.74 19.91 -7.81
CA PRO A 76 -7.66 19.14 -8.40
C PRO A 76 -7.43 19.59 -9.84
N THR A 77 -6.16 19.83 -10.18
CA THR A 77 -5.74 19.91 -11.59
C THR A 77 -5.40 18.49 -12.06
N ARG A 78 -5.28 18.31 -13.39
CA ARG A 78 -4.80 17.04 -13.95
C ARG A 78 -3.41 16.67 -13.41
N GLU A 79 -2.54 17.67 -13.24
CA GLU A 79 -1.19 17.48 -12.70
C GLU A 79 -1.23 17.02 -11.24
N THR A 80 -2.08 17.64 -10.40
CA THR A 80 -2.25 17.20 -9.00
C THR A 80 -2.84 15.80 -8.91
N ALA A 81 -3.81 15.46 -9.76
CA ALA A 81 -4.37 14.11 -9.79
C ALA A 81 -3.32 13.07 -10.18
N GLN A 82 -2.50 13.34 -11.20
CA GLN A 82 -1.40 12.47 -11.60
C GLN A 82 -0.38 12.33 -10.46
N LEU A 83 0.01 13.45 -9.83
CA LEU A 83 0.96 13.43 -8.72
C LEU A 83 0.46 12.56 -7.55
N VAL A 84 -0.81 12.66 -7.18
CA VAL A 84 -1.40 11.81 -6.12
C VAL A 84 -1.33 10.33 -6.50
N THR A 85 -1.60 9.98 -7.75
CA THR A 85 -1.41 8.61 -8.25
C THR A 85 0.05 8.17 -8.15
N ASP A 86 0.98 8.98 -8.65
CA ASP A 86 2.41 8.67 -8.64
C ASP A 86 2.94 8.49 -7.20
N LEU A 87 2.49 9.34 -6.26
CA LEU A 87 2.87 9.26 -4.86
C LEU A 87 2.31 8.01 -4.17
N ARG A 88 1.08 7.62 -4.48
CA ARG A 88 0.48 6.35 -4.01
C ARG A 88 1.27 5.15 -4.53
N GLU A 89 1.60 5.14 -5.82
CA GLU A 89 2.40 4.08 -6.42
C GLU A 89 3.82 4.01 -5.82
N ALA A 90 4.43 5.17 -5.55
CA ALA A 90 5.74 5.25 -4.92
C ALA A 90 5.74 4.71 -3.48
N GLY A 91 4.70 5.01 -2.68
CA GLY A 91 4.52 4.47 -1.32
C GLY A 91 4.24 2.96 -1.31
N ARG A 92 3.63 2.44 -2.38
CA ARG A 92 3.29 1.02 -2.51
C ARG A 92 4.50 0.11 -2.70
N VAL A 93 5.57 0.58 -3.36
CA VAL A 93 6.76 -0.25 -3.64
C VAL A 93 7.47 -0.70 -2.35
N PRO A 94 7.80 0.18 -1.38
CA PRO A 94 8.37 -0.23 -0.10
C PRO A 94 7.48 -1.21 0.69
N ALA A 95 6.15 -1.02 0.66
CA ALA A 95 5.21 -1.91 1.32
C ALA A 95 5.21 -3.32 0.69
N ILE A 96 5.14 -3.41 -0.65
CA ILE A 96 5.28 -4.68 -1.37
C ILE A 96 6.61 -5.36 -1.03
N MET A 97 7.71 -4.61 -1.01
CA MET A 97 9.03 -5.16 -0.66
C MET A 97 9.12 -5.64 0.80
N ALA A 98 8.41 -5.01 1.73
CA ALA A 98 8.32 -5.47 3.11
C ALA A 98 7.57 -6.80 3.20
N GLU A 99 6.41 -6.91 2.54
CA GLU A 99 5.62 -8.14 2.50
C GLU A 99 6.36 -9.30 1.82
N LEU A 100 7.04 -9.05 0.69
CA LEU A 100 7.88 -10.06 0.04
C LEU A 100 9.00 -10.58 0.96
N ARG A 101 9.61 -9.70 1.77
CA ARG A 101 10.61 -10.13 2.76
C ARG A 101 9.99 -10.98 3.87
N SER A 102 8.76 -10.68 4.31
CA SER A 102 8.03 -11.50 5.27
C SER A 102 7.78 -12.90 4.72
N ILE A 103 7.25 -12.98 3.49
CA ILE A 103 6.98 -14.25 2.80
C ILE A 103 8.27 -15.08 2.68
N VAL A 104 9.37 -14.48 2.24
CA VAL A 104 10.66 -15.18 2.15
C VAL A 104 11.13 -15.69 3.51
N GLY A 105 10.97 -14.90 4.58
CA GLY A 105 11.35 -15.31 5.93
C GLY A 105 10.51 -16.48 6.47
N GLU A 106 9.21 -16.49 6.20
CA GLU A 106 8.32 -17.60 6.58
C GLU A 106 8.71 -18.90 5.86
N ILE A 107 8.98 -18.82 4.55
CA ILE A 107 9.44 -19.96 3.75
C ILE A 107 10.78 -20.49 4.27
N GLN A 108 11.73 -19.61 4.58
CA GLN A 108 13.04 -20.01 5.13
C GLN A 108 12.91 -20.73 6.47
N ASN A 109 12.13 -20.17 7.40
CA ASN A 109 11.88 -20.79 8.69
C ASN A 109 11.24 -22.17 8.54
N ARG A 110 10.30 -22.33 7.60
CA ARG A 110 9.69 -23.63 7.32
C ARG A 110 10.71 -24.65 6.81
N PHE A 111 11.56 -24.27 5.85
CA PHE A 111 12.64 -25.14 5.37
C PHE A 111 13.62 -25.52 6.49
N GLU A 112 13.98 -24.57 7.36
CA GLU A 112 14.84 -24.85 8.52
C GLU A 112 14.20 -25.86 9.48
N LYS A 113 12.89 -25.73 9.75
CA LYS A 113 12.13 -26.70 10.54
C LYS A 113 12.15 -28.08 9.87
N GLN A 114 11.84 -28.18 8.58
CA GLN A 114 11.84 -29.46 7.85
C GLN A 114 13.21 -30.14 7.87
N VAL A 115 14.29 -29.37 7.73
CA VAL A 115 15.65 -29.89 7.83
C VAL A 115 15.93 -30.41 9.24
N ALA A 116 15.53 -29.67 10.28
CA ALA A 116 15.71 -30.09 11.67
C ALA A 116 14.92 -31.37 12.00
N ASP A 117 13.66 -31.45 11.55
CA ASP A 117 12.81 -32.64 11.74
C ASP A 117 13.42 -33.87 11.04
N LEU A 118 13.96 -33.69 9.83
CA LEU A 118 14.68 -34.75 9.11
C LEU A 118 16.00 -35.14 9.77
N ASP A 119 16.71 -34.20 10.40
CA ASP A 119 17.96 -34.49 11.09
C ASP A 119 17.73 -35.22 12.42
N GLU A 120 16.59 -35.05 13.08
CA GLU A 120 16.23 -35.78 14.31
C GLU A 120 16.07 -37.29 14.09
N ILE A 121 15.58 -37.68 12.90
CA ILE A 121 15.34 -39.08 12.55
C ILE A 121 16.57 -39.79 11.97
N ARG A 122 17.59 -39.04 11.54
CA ARG A 122 18.86 -39.55 11.02
C ARG A 122 19.81 -40.02 12.12
N ASP A 123 20.66 -40.98 11.79
CA ASP A 123 21.77 -41.42 12.65
C ASP A 123 23.04 -40.58 12.42
N GLU A 124 24.12 -40.94 13.11
CA GLU A 124 25.43 -40.26 13.01
C GLU A 124 26.06 -40.28 11.61
N ASN A 125 25.61 -41.19 10.73
CA ASN A 125 26.07 -41.30 9.36
C ASN A 125 25.14 -40.58 8.37
N GLY A 126 24.03 -40.00 8.86
CA GLY A 126 23.01 -39.36 8.03
C GLY A 126 22.00 -40.33 7.43
N ASP A 127 22.04 -41.60 7.82
CA ASP A 127 21.09 -42.61 7.36
C ASP A 127 19.85 -42.64 8.26
N VAL A 128 18.70 -43.00 7.70
CA VAL A 128 17.48 -43.25 8.50
C VAL A 128 17.45 -44.72 8.89
N PRO A 129 17.53 -45.08 10.19
CA PRO A 129 17.51 -46.46 10.63
C PRO A 129 16.20 -47.16 10.23
N HIS A 130 16.26 -48.47 9.94
CA HIS A 130 15.08 -49.22 9.50
C HIS A 130 13.90 -49.14 10.49
N SER A 131 14.20 -49.03 11.79
CA SER A 131 13.20 -48.86 12.86
C SER A 131 12.43 -47.55 12.80
N ARG A 132 12.91 -46.56 12.04
CA ARG A 132 12.34 -45.21 11.90
C ARG A 132 11.75 -44.95 10.51
N LEU A 133 11.65 -45.95 9.64
CA LEU A 133 11.08 -45.74 8.30
C LEU A 133 9.60 -45.35 8.33
N THR A 134 8.82 -45.85 9.29
CA THR A 134 7.43 -45.41 9.48
C THR A 134 7.35 -43.95 9.91
N GLU A 135 8.23 -43.52 10.82
CA GLU A 135 8.34 -42.13 11.28
C GLU A 135 8.74 -41.19 10.13
N LEU A 136 9.65 -41.63 9.25
CA LEU A 136 10.00 -40.90 8.03
C LEU A 136 8.82 -40.77 7.06
N ASP A 137 8.02 -41.83 6.88
CA ASP A 137 6.86 -41.83 5.98
C ASP A 137 5.79 -40.84 6.47
N GLU A 138 5.45 -40.90 7.76
CA GLU A 138 4.54 -39.95 8.43
C GLU A 138 5.04 -38.50 8.32
N LEU A 139 6.33 -38.28 8.57
CA LEU A 139 6.94 -36.95 8.46
C LEU A 139 6.88 -36.40 7.02
N MET A 140 7.09 -37.24 6.02
CA MET A 140 7.02 -36.83 4.62
C MET A 140 5.60 -36.45 4.20
N ASP A 141 4.58 -37.17 4.69
CA ASP A 141 3.18 -36.83 4.47
C ASP A 141 2.82 -35.48 5.12
N ASP A 142 3.23 -35.28 6.38
CA ASP A 142 3.03 -34.01 7.10
C ASP A 142 3.73 -32.83 6.38
N ILE A 143 4.96 -33.04 5.90
CA ILE A 143 5.70 -32.04 5.10
C ILE A 143 4.92 -31.68 3.84
N HIS A 144 4.38 -32.67 3.12
CA HIS A 144 3.64 -32.43 1.89
C HIS A 144 2.31 -31.69 2.12
N GLU A 145 1.59 -32.00 3.19
CA GLU A 145 0.37 -31.29 3.56
C GLU A 145 0.68 -29.84 3.93
N GLU A 146 1.63 -29.62 4.86
CA GLU A 146 2.02 -28.28 5.30
C GLU A 146 2.57 -27.42 4.14
N ASP A 147 3.36 -28.00 3.21
CA ASP A 147 3.87 -27.28 2.03
C ASP A 147 2.75 -26.85 1.08
N SER A 148 1.74 -27.70 0.92
CA SER A 148 0.58 -27.40 0.06
C SER A 148 -0.25 -26.26 0.63
N GLU A 149 -0.48 -26.27 1.94
CA GLU A 149 -1.19 -25.18 2.64
C GLU A 149 -0.39 -23.87 2.59
N MET A 150 0.92 -23.93 2.83
CA MET A 150 1.81 -22.78 2.74
C MET A 150 1.79 -22.19 1.34
N LEU A 151 1.87 -23.01 0.29
CA LEU A 151 1.82 -22.53 -1.09
C LEU A 151 0.50 -21.82 -1.38
N ALA A 152 -0.64 -22.36 -0.94
CA ALA A 152 -1.93 -21.71 -1.09
C ALA A 152 -1.96 -20.34 -0.40
N ALA A 153 -1.48 -20.25 0.84
CA ALA A 153 -1.41 -18.99 1.59
C ALA A 153 -0.47 -17.96 0.93
N VAL A 154 0.68 -18.40 0.42
CA VAL A 154 1.62 -17.52 -0.29
C VAL A 154 1.00 -17.01 -1.59
N LEU A 155 0.31 -17.86 -2.34
CA LEU A 155 -0.39 -17.46 -3.57
C LEU A 155 -1.48 -16.44 -3.27
N GLU A 156 -2.31 -16.65 -2.25
CA GLU A 156 -3.35 -15.69 -1.84
C GLU A 156 -2.74 -14.33 -1.48
N ARG A 157 -1.63 -14.31 -0.72
CA ARG A 157 -0.92 -13.07 -0.37
C ARG A 157 -0.34 -12.37 -1.60
N LEU A 158 0.25 -13.12 -2.53
CA LEU A 158 0.78 -12.55 -3.78
C LEU A 158 -0.34 -12.00 -4.67
N GLU A 159 -1.47 -12.71 -4.77
CA GLU A 159 -2.65 -12.24 -5.48
C GLU A 159 -3.22 -10.97 -4.85
N ALA A 160 -3.29 -10.90 -3.52
CA ALA A 160 -3.69 -9.70 -2.80
C ALA A 160 -2.72 -8.53 -3.07
N LEU A 161 -1.41 -8.77 -3.07
CA LEU A 161 -0.41 -7.74 -3.37
C LEU A 161 -0.52 -7.20 -4.80
N VAL A 162 -0.80 -8.07 -5.78
CA VAL A 162 -0.97 -7.68 -7.19
C VAL A 162 -2.33 -7.02 -7.42
N GLY A 163 -3.40 -7.60 -6.88
CA GLY A 163 -4.80 -7.16 -7.01
C GLY A 163 -5.09 -5.83 -6.33
N SER A 164 -4.40 -5.52 -5.23
CA SER A 164 -4.42 -4.19 -4.59
C SER A 164 -3.88 -3.06 -5.48
N GLY A 165 -3.38 -3.37 -6.69
CA GLY A 165 -2.95 -2.42 -7.71
C GLY A 165 -3.95 -2.15 -8.82
N GLN A 166 -5.05 -2.90 -8.89
CA GLN A 166 -6.06 -2.78 -9.95
C GLN A 166 -7.46 -2.41 -9.44
N GLY A 167 -7.60 -2.12 -8.14
CA GLY A 167 -8.88 -1.78 -7.50
C GLY A 167 -9.17 -0.28 -7.46
N GLY A 168 -9.65 0.27 -8.57
CA GLY A 168 -10.41 1.53 -8.62
C GLY A 168 -11.64 1.31 -9.50
N ALA A 169 -12.68 0.68 -8.93
CA ALA A 169 -14.01 0.57 -9.50
C ALA A 169 -14.89 1.73 -9.02
#